data_AF-A0A821Q0T4-F1
#
_entry.id   AF-A0A821Q0T4-F1
#
_cell.length_a   1.000
_cell.length_b   1.000
_cell.length_c   1.000
_cell.angle_alpha   90.00
_cell.angle_beta   90.00
_cell.angle_gamma   90.00
#
_symmetry.space_group_name_H-M   'P 1'
#
loop_
_entity.id
_entity.type
_entity.pdbx_description
1 polymer ?
#
loop_
_entity_poly.entity_id
_entity_poly.type
_entity_poly.pdbx_seq_one_letter_code
_entity_poly.pdbx_strand_id
1 'polypeptide(L)'
;MVQGARCSGVFIMFAAKKLLWVLKEQGQSWDGAYFRGIILQQHVIPFLRDPTNVLDTDEVTFLHDKAPCMKANATQHLLEDEGLKFWENSIWPGNSPDMNPAENIGAIIKDKVEE
;
A
#
# COMPACT_ATOMS: atom_id res chain seq x y z
N MET A 1 26.20 17.53 -16.43
CA MET A 1 25.26 16.39 -16.41
C MET A 1 24.39 16.56 -15.19
N VAL A 2 23.09 16.78 -15.37
CA VAL A 2 22.13 16.86 -14.27
C VAL A 2 22.08 15.46 -13.65
N GLN A 3 22.42 15.35 -12.36
CA GLN A 3 22.19 14.14 -11.58
C GLN A 3 20.69 13.82 -11.72
N GLY A 4 20.36 12.76 -12.47
CA GLY A 4 18.98 12.37 -12.70
C GLY A 4 18.25 12.24 -11.37
N ALA A 5 17.09 12.90 -11.26
CA ALA A 5 16.31 12.97 -10.03
C ALA A 5 16.23 11.58 -9.38
N ARG A 6 16.66 11.49 -8.11
CA ARG A 6 16.61 10.28 -7.30
C ARG A 6 15.15 9.93 -7.04
N CYS A 7 14.52 9.19 -7.97
CA CYS A 7 13.12 8.81 -7.84
C CYS A 7 13.01 7.60 -6.89
N SER A 8 12.96 7.89 -5.59
CA SER A 8 12.60 6.94 -4.54
C SER A 8 11.08 6.96 -4.38
N GLY A 9 10.46 5.78 -4.46
CA GLY A 9 9.03 5.65 -4.19
C GLY A 9 8.78 5.38 -2.71
N VAL A 10 7.65 5.83 -2.18
CA VAL A 10 7.19 5.48 -0.84
C VAL A 10 5.83 4.81 -0.92
N PHE A 11 5.70 3.65 -0.28
CA PHE A 11 4.41 3.06 0.05
C PHE A 11 4.06 3.43 1.50
N ILE A 12 2.83 3.83 1.75
CA ILE A 12 2.36 4.23 3.07
C ILE A 12 1.01 3.55 3.34
N MET A 13 0.85 3.00 4.53
CA MET A 13 -0.40 2.41 5.00
C MET A 13 -0.64 2.79 6.46
N PHE A 14 -1.88 3.13 6.77
CA PHE A 14 -2.31 3.49 8.11
C PHE A 14 -3.03 2.31 8.75
N ALA A 15 -2.69 2.02 10.01
CA ALA A 15 -3.52 1.24 10.91
C ALA A 15 -3.86 2.06 12.15
N ALA A 16 -4.79 1.56 12.95
CA ALA A 16 -5.29 2.27 14.11
C ALA A 16 -4.22 2.59 15.18
N LYS A 17 -3.17 1.75 15.32
CA LYS A 17 -2.09 1.97 16.30
C LYS A 17 -0.79 2.48 15.67
N LYS A 18 -0.46 2.06 14.45
CA LYS A 18 0.81 2.39 13.80
C LYS A 18 0.68 2.70 12.31
N LEU A 19 1.68 3.39 11.79
CA LEU A 19 1.92 3.63 10.38
C LEU A 19 2.92 2.59 9.84
N LEU A 20 2.64 2.01 8.68
CA LEU A 20 3.62 1.28 7.88
C LEU A 20 4.09 2.16 6.74
N TRP A 21 5.40 2.21 6.50
CA TRP A 21 5.96 2.78 5.28
C TRP A 21 7.08 1.90 4.74
N VAL A 22 7.19 1.85 3.42
CA VAL A 22 8.27 1.13 2.72
C VAL A 22 8.88 2.09 1.70
N LEU A 23 10.19 2.30 1.82
CA LEU A 23 10.97 3.06 0.85
C LEU A 23 11.47 2.10 -0.23
N LYS A 24 11.13 2.41 -1.47
CA LYS A 24 11.62 1.69 -2.63
C LYS A 24 12.98 2.23 -3.05
N GLU A 25 13.94 1.33 -3.19
CA GLU A 25 15.29 1.67 -3.60
C GLU A 25 15.38 2.00 -5.11
N GLN A 26 16.49 2.63 -5.49
CA GLN A 26 16.77 3.01 -6.87
C GLN A 26 16.86 1.76 -7.77
N GLY A 27 16.24 1.83 -8.94
CA GLY A 27 16.30 0.75 -9.95
C GLY A 27 15.28 -0.37 -9.77
N GLN A 28 14.56 -0.43 -8.64
CA GLN A 28 13.42 -1.34 -8.51
C GLN A 28 12.25 -0.86 -9.41
N SER A 29 11.34 -1.77 -9.81
CA SER A 29 10.11 -1.42 -10.53
C SER A 29 8.90 -1.56 -9.60
N TRP A 30 7.93 -0.65 -9.68
CA TRP A 30 6.61 -0.80 -9.04
C TRP A 30 5.70 -1.71 -9.87
N ASP A 31 6.17 -2.91 -10.21
CA ASP A 31 5.35 -3.87 -10.93
C ASP A 31 4.51 -4.72 -9.97
N GLY A 32 3.62 -5.54 -10.54
CA GLY A 32 2.78 -6.42 -9.74
C GLY A 32 3.57 -7.47 -8.94
N ALA A 33 4.75 -7.89 -9.41
CA ALA A 33 5.57 -8.88 -8.72
C ALA A 33 6.23 -8.27 -7.48
N TYR A 34 6.80 -7.08 -7.61
CA TYR A 34 7.32 -6.30 -6.49
C TYR A 34 6.22 -6.03 -5.47
N PHE A 35 5.04 -5.61 -5.94
CA PHE A 35 3.93 -5.32 -5.05
C PHE A 35 3.47 -6.55 -4.26
N ARG A 36 3.29 -7.71 -4.92
CA ARG A 36 2.89 -8.94 -4.21
C ARG A 36 3.99 -9.48 -3.30
N GLY A 37 5.21 -9.61 -3.81
CA GLY A 37 6.30 -10.30 -3.10
C GLY A 37 6.95 -9.45 -2.01
N ILE A 38 7.07 -8.13 -2.21
CA ILE A 38 7.71 -7.23 -1.25
C ILE A 38 6.64 -6.52 -0.42
N ILE A 39 5.77 -5.74 -1.06
CA ILE A 39 4.83 -4.88 -0.32
C ILE A 39 3.81 -5.71 0.46
N LEU A 40 3.15 -6.68 -0.18
CA LEU A 40 2.13 -7.48 0.48
C LEU A 40 2.73 -8.53 1.41
N GLN A 41 3.50 -9.47 0.86
CA GLN A 41 3.97 -10.63 1.62
C GLN A 41 4.99 -10.30 2.71
N GLN A 42 5.94 -9.40 2.46
CA GLN A 42 6.99 -9.09 3.45
C GLN A 42 6.60 -7.98 4.43
N HIS A 43 5.68 -7.09 4.05
CA HIS A 43 5.36 -5.91 4.86
C HIS A 43 3.89 -5.86 5.31
N VAL A 44 2.93 -5.70 4.41
CA VAL A 44 1.52 -5.44 4.76
C VAL A 44 0.91 -6.60 5.55
N ILE A 45 1.03 -7.83 5.06
CA ILE A 45 0.38 -8.99 5.70
C ILE A 45 0.96 -9.26 7.11
N PRO A 46 2.30 -9.33 7.30
CA PRO A 46 2.88 -9.45 8.63
C PRO A 46 2.49 -8.28 9.55
N PHE A 47 2.45 -7.06 9.02
CA PHE A 47 2.10 -5.87 9.80
C PHE A 47 0.66 -5.93 10.33
N LEU A 48 -0.31 -6.36 9.50
CA LEU A 48 -1.72 -6.45 9.89
C LEU A 48 -2.00 -7.64 10.82
N ARG A 49 -1.18 -8.68 10.79
CA ARG A 49 -1.26 -9.85 11.69
C ARG A 49 -0.58 -9.62 13.05
N ASP A 50 0.11 -8.50 13.24
CA ASP A 50 0.75 -8.16 14.51
C ASP A 50 -0.21 -7.35 15.41
N PRO A 51 -0.62 -7.91 16.58
CA PRO A 51 -1.59 -7.26 17.48
C PRO A 51 -1.07 -5.96 18.10
N THR A 52 0.23 -5.66 17.99
CA THR A 52 0.79 -4.37 18.41
C THR A 52 0.55 -3.25 17.40
N ASN A 53 0.17 -3.58 16.15
CA ASN A 53 -0.02 -2.61 15.06
C ASN A 53 -1.50 -2.28 14.79
N VAL A 54 -2.41 -3.19 15.10
CA VAL A 54 -3.87 -3.07 14.87
C VAL A 54 -4.65 -3.22 16.18
N LEU A 55 -5.93 -2.81 16.21
CA LEU A 55 -6.78 -2.98 17.40
C LEU A 55 -7.10 -4.45 17.65
N ASP A 56 -7.50 -5.15 16.60
CA ASP A 56 -7.85 -6.56 16.56
C ASP A 56 -7.42 -7.12 15.21
N THR A 57 -6.69 -8.24 15.21
CA THR A 57 -6.16 -8.89 14.00
C THR A 57 -7.25 -9.63 13.23
N ASP A 58 -8.34 -10.05 13.90
CA ASP A 58 -9.41 -10.82 13.28
C ASP A 58 -10.45 -9.91 12.60
N GLU A 59 -10.54 -8.66 13.04
CA GLU A 59 -11.47 -7.64 12.51
C GLU A 59 -10.82 -6.66 11.53
N VAL A 60 -9.51 -6.82 11.24
CA VAL A 60 -8.82 -5.93 10.31
C VAL A 60 -9.32 -6.11 8.89
N THR A 61 -9.62 -5.01 8.20
CA THR A 61 -9.94 -5.02 6.76
C THR A 61 -8.94 -4.17 6.01
N PHE A 62 -8.23 -4.76 5.05
CA PHE A 62 -7.28 -4.06 4.22
C PHE A 62 -7.98 -3.28 3.11
N LEU A 63 -7.81 -1.96 3.13
CA LEU A 63 -8.39 -1.03 2.17
C LEU A 63 -7.36 -0.63 1.12
N HIS A 64 -7.71 -0.73 -0.15
CA HIS A 64 -6.85 -0.32 -1.25
C HIS A 64 -7.65 0.22 -2.44
N ASP A 65 -6.98 0.99 -3.29
CA ASP A 65 -7.56 1.55 -4.51
C ASP A 65 -7.56 0.52 -5.67
N LYS A 66 -7.93 0.99 -6.87
CA LYS A 66 -7.95 0.16 -8.08
C LYS A 66 -6.68 0.28 -8.92
N ALA A 67 -5.53 0.59 -8.32
CA ALA A 67 -4.26 0.61 -9.03
C ALA A 67 -4.01 -0.73 -9.76
N PRO A 68 -3.34 -0.75 -10.94
CA PRO A 68 -3.17 -1.98 -11.71
C PRO A 68 -2.56 -3.17 -10.95
N CYS A 69 -1.63 -2.90 -10.02
CA CYS A 69 -1.04 -3.93 -9.16
C CYS A 69 -2.02 -4.51 -8.14
N MET A 70 -2.96 -3.69 -7.61
CA MET A 70 -4.01 -4.11 -6.68
C MET A 70 -5.14 -4.86 -7.37
N LYS A 71 -5.59 -4.33 -8.51
CA LYS A 71 -6.72 -4.86 -9.26
C LYS A 71 -6.46 -6.22 -9.89
N ALA A 72 -5.19 -6.56 -10.16
CA ALA A 72 -4.83 -7.82 -10.81
C ALA A 72 -5.38 -9.04 -10.05
N ASN A 73 -5.98 -10.00 -10.78
CA ASN A 73 -6.54 -11.23 -10.19
C ASN A 73 -5.52 -11.97 -9.32
N ALA A 74 -4.25 -12.02 -9.74
CA ALA A 74 -3.18 -12.64 -8.97
C ALA A 74 -2.96 -11.98 -7.59
N THR A 75 -3.24 -10.69 -7.47
CA THR A 75 -3.15 -9.96 -6.20
C THR A 75 -4.39 -10.21 -5.34
N GLN A 76 -5.58 -10.22 -5.94
CA GLN A 76 -6.83 -10.53 -5.23
C GLN A 76 -6.78 -11.96 -4.64
N HIS A 77 -6.43 -12.96 -5.46
CA HIS A 77 -6.28 -14.35 -4.99
C HIS A 77 -5.20 -14.48 -3.91
N LEU A 78 -4.08 -13.75 -4.01
CA LEU A 78 -3.06 -13.77 -2.95
C LEU A 78 -3.62 -13.31 -1.59
N LEU A 79 -4.45 -12.26 -1.58
CA LEU A 79 -5.05 -11.76 -0.34
C LEU A 79 -6.10 -12.73 0.21
N GLU A 80 -6.87 -13.38 -0.67
CA GLU A 80 -7.83 -14.43 -0.31
C GLU A 80 -7.14 -15.68 0.26
N ASP A 81 -6.08 -16.16 -0.40
CA ASP A 81 -5.29 -17.32 0.03
C ASP A 81 -4.63 -17.09 1.40
N GLU A 82 -4.25 -15.84 1.69
CA GLU A 82 -3.73 -15.41 2.98
C GLU A 82 -4.85 -15.18 4.02
N GLY A 83 -6.12 -15.38 3.66
CA GLY A 83 -7.27 -15.22 4.56
C GLY A 83 -7.44 -13.80 5.09
N LEU A 84 -6.91 -12.79 4.39
CA LEU A 84 -7.05 -11.40 4.79
C LEU A 84 -8.43 -10.89 4.39
N LYS A 85 -9.15 -10.19 5.26
CA LYS A 85 -10.34 -9.43 4.84
C LYS A 85 -9.84 -8.18 4.08
N PHE A 86 -10.35 -7.91 2.89
CA PHE A 86 -9.98 -6.72 2.11
C PHE A 86 -11.14 -6.22 1.24
N TRP A 87 -11.02 -5.00 0.75
CA TRP A 87 -11.96 -4.46 -0.23
C TRP A 87 -11.60 -4.94 -1.62
N GLU A 88 -12.32 -5.95 -2.09
CA GLU A 88 -12.19 -6.42 -3.45
C GLU A 88 -12.57 -5.35 -4.49
N ASN A 89 -12.20 -5.63 -5.74
CA ASN A 89 -12.47 -4.76 -6.88
C ASN A 89 -13.95 -4.35 -7.06
N SER A 90 -14.90 -5.09 -6.50
CA SER A 90 -16.33 -4.75 -6.61
C SER A 90 -16.74 -3.60 -5.66
N ILE A 91 -16.01 -3.41 -4.56
CA ILE A 91 -16.40 -2.53 -3.44
C ILE A 91 -15.88 -1.11 -3.63
N TRP A 92 -14.60 -0.95 -3.97
CA TRP A 92 -14.00 0.39 -4.14
C TRP A 92 -14.62 1.12 -5.34
N PRO A 93 -15.26 2.29 -5.19
CA PRO A 93 -15.80 3.03 -6.32
C PRO A 93 -14.68 3.52 -7.23
N GLY A 94 -14.88 3.43 -8.54
CA GLY A 94 -13.90 3.93 -9.51
C GLY A 94 -13.78 5.45 -9.42
N ASN A 95 -12.55 5.96 -9.54
CA ASN A 95 -12.23 7.40 -9.54
C ASN A 95 -12.63 8.15 -8.25
N SER A 96 -12.46 7.51 -7.08
CA SER A 96 -12.70 8.13 -5.76
C SER A 96 -11.42 8.30 -4.94
N PRO A 97 -10.47 9.15 -5.39
CA PRO A 97 -9.24 9.42 -4.64
C PRO A 97 -9.50 10.14 -3.32
N ASP A 98 -10.62 10.88 -3.22
CA ASP A 98 -11.10 11.57 -2.03
C ASP A 98 -11.38 10.63 -0.84
N MET A 99 -11.69 9.36 -1.12
CA MET A 99 -11.89 8.35 -0.09
C MET A 99 -10.62 7.60 0.31
N ASN A 100 -9.49 7.82 -0.38
CA ASN A 100 -8.21 7.20 -0.02
C ASN A 100 -7.48 8.10 0.99
N PRO A 101 -7.36 7.70 2.27
CA PRO A 101 -6.71 8.52 3.27
C PRO A 101 -5.26 8.86 2.91
N ALA A 102 -4.59 7.99 2.14
CA ALA A 102 -3.20 8.15 1.73
C ALA A 102 -3.00 9.16 0.58
N GLU A 103 -4.05 9.52 -0.17
CA GLU A 103 -3.94 10.37 -1.37
C GLU A 103 -3.35 11.74 -1.03
N ASN A 104 -3.87 12.37 0.04
CA ASN A 104 -3.47 13.72 0.43
C ASN A 104 -2.06 13.76 1.05
N ILE A 105 -1.56 12.64 1.56
CA ILE A 105 -0.25 12.58 2.21
C ILE A 105 0.88 12.72 1.21
N GLY A 106 0.71 12.19 0.00
CA GLY A 106 1.70 12.38 -1.07
C GLY A 106 1.95 13.86 -1.35
N ALA A 107 0.88 14.67 -1.44
CA ALA A 107 0.97 16.11 -1.61
C ALA A 107 1.67 16.80 -0.43
N ILE A 108 1.28 16.48 0.81
CA ILE A 108 1.91 17.04 2.02
C ILE A 108 3.40 16.70 2.10
N ILE A 109 3.78 15.46 1.78
CA ILE A 109 5.19 15.04 1.78
C ILE A 109 5.95 15.77 0.68
N LYS A 110 5.38 15.86 -0.52
CA LYS A 110 6.00 16.56 -1.65
C LYS A 110 6.27 18.02 -1.31
N ASP A 111 5.26 18.74 -0.80
CA ASP A 111 5.39 20.15 -0.42
C ASP A 111 6.52 20.35 0.60
N LYS A 112 6.64 19.46 1.59
CA LYS A 112 7.70 19.54 2.62
C LYS A 112 9.10 19.16 2.16
N VAL A 113 9.22 18.33 1.12
CA VAL A 113 10.52 17.84 0.62
C VAL A 113 11.04 18.72 -0.51
N GLU A 114 10.15 19.44 -1.19
CA GLU A 114 10.49 20.43 -2.23
C GLU A 114 10.72 21.85 -1.67
N GLU A 115 10.42 22.10 -0.38
CA GLU A 115 10.89 23.27 0.40
C GLU A 115 12.42 23.25 0.61
#